data_AF-A0A9W9PFS5-F1
#
_entry.id   AF-A0A9W9PFS5-F1
#
_cell.length_a   1.000
_cell.length_b   1.000
_cell.length_c   1.000
_cell.angle_alpha   90.00
_cell.angle_beta   90.00
_cell.angle_gamma   90.00
#
_symmetry.space_group_name_H-M   'P 1'
#
loop_
_entity.id
_entity.type
_entity.pdbx_description
1 polymer ?
#
loop_
_entity_poly.entity_id
_entity_poly.type
_entity_poly.pdbx_seq_one_letter_code
_entity_poly.pdbx_strand_id
1 'polypeptide(L)'
;MEVILMFAGQLACEALNFVLKRIIKEERPREMFGKGYGMPSSHAQFMTFFAVYLTLFLLFRHTPSYASSYPYCDFILRGALSLGLCSSAVAVSASRIYLNYHTPRQVLAGSGAGFVCACGWFVITGLLRRLGWIDWATDLTVSRLLRVRDLLVNEDLAEAGWQRWETRRLEQRHNAARKSQ
;
A
#
# COMPACT_ATOMS: atom_id res chain seq x y z
N MET A 1 -11.65 -0.47 1.86
CA MET A 1 -11.10 -0.80 3.19
C MET A 1 -9.58 -0.95 3.16
N GLU A 2 -9.01 -1.47 2.08
CA GLU A 2 -7.55 -1.73 2.00
C GLU A 2 -6.66 -0.53 2.34
N VAL A 3 -6.98 0.68 1.85
CA VAL A 3 -6.18 1.89 2.14
C VAL A 3 -6.18 2.23 3.64
N ILE A 4 -7.31 2.05 4.33
CA ILE A 4 -7.42 2.26 5.77
C ILE A 4 -6.59 1.22 6.53
N LEU A 5 -6.64 -0.05 6.10
CA LEU A 5 -5.85 -1.12 6.69
C LEU A 5 -4.35 -0.88 6.50
N MET A 6 -3.94 -0.45 5.31
CA MET A 6 -2.54 -0.09 5.03
C MET A 6 -2.09 1.07 5.92
N PHE A 7 -2.90 2.12 6.06
CA PHE A 7 -2.61 3.25 6.93
C PHE A 7 -2.51 2.84 8.41
N ALA A 8 -3.42 2.00 8.89
CA ALA A 8 -3.35 1.45 10.24
C ALA A 8 -2.06 0.62 10.45
N GLY A 9 -1.68 -0.17 9.44
CA GLY A 9 -0.40 -0.91 9.44
C GLY A 9 0.81 0.02 9.48
N GLN A 10 0.77 1.15 8.76
CA GLN A 10 1.82 2.16 8.80
C GLN A 10 1.98 2.77 10.19
N LEU A 11 0.87 3.14 10.83
CA LEU A 11 0.87 3.67 12.20
C LEU A 11 1.39 2.64 13.20
N ALA A 12 0.99 1.37 13.06
CA ALA A 12 1.50 0.28 13.89
C ALA A 12 3.02 0.08 13.69
N CYS A 13 3.50 0.15 12.44
CA CYS A 13 4.91 0.07 12.10
C CYS A 13 5.71 1.23 12.75
N GLU A 14 5.17 2.45 12.72
CA GLU A 14 5.79 3.61 13.36
C GLU A 14 5.78 3.51 14.90
N ALA A 15 4.69 3.01 15.49
CA ALA A 15 4.64 2.71 16.92
C ALA A 15 5.69 1.66 17.32
N LEU A 16 5.87 0.61 16.52
CA LEU A 16 6.93 -0.38 16.72
C LEU A 16 8.33 0.27 16.60
N ASN A 17 8.55 1.15 15.63
CA ASN A 17 9.81 1.88 15.51
C ASN A 17 10.10 2.72 16.77
N PHE A 18 9.08 3.40 17.28
CA PHE A 18 9.18 4.21 18.49
C PHE A 18 9.53 3.38 19.72
N VAL A 19 8.89 2.22 19.89
CA VAL A 19 9.21 1.27 20.98
C VAL A 19 10.63 0.73 20.83
N LEU A 20 11.02 0.27 19.63
CA LEU A 20 12.36 -0.25 19.35
C LEU A 20 13.45 0.78 19.66
N LYS A 21 13.24 2.05 19.29
CA LYS A 21 14.17 3.13 19.62
C LYS A 21 14.38 3.30 21.12
N ARG A 22 13.34 3.10 21.93
CA ARG A 22 13.42 3.19 23.40
C ARG A 22 14.07 1.97 24.05
N ILE A 23 14.05 0.82 23.39
CA ILE A 23 14.70 -0.41 23.86
C ILE A 23 16.19 -0.38 23.50
N ILE A 24 16.51 -0.15 22.22
CA ILE A 24 17.88 -0.30 21.68
C ILE A 24 18.77 0.87 22.10
N LYS A 25 18.22 2.09 22.14
CA LYS A 25 18.91 3.32 22.56
C LYS A 25 20.28 3.56 21.88
N GLU A 26 20.48 3.08 20.65
CA GLU A 26 21.76 3.27 19.94
C GLU A 26 21.93 4.74 19.52
N GLU A 27 23.12 5.28 19.75
CA GLU A 27 23.48 6.64 19.37
C GLU A 27 23.56 6.82 17.84
N ARG A 28 23.31 8.05 17.39
CA ARG A 28 23.49 8.43 15.97
C ARG A 28 24.98 8.60 15.64
N PRO A 29 25.38 8.50 14.37
CA PRO A 29 26.75 8.81 13.96
C PRO A 29 27.20 10.20 14.46
N ARG A 30 28.46 10.29 14.90
CA ARG A 30 29.03 11.40 15.69
C ARG A 30 28.96 12.78 15.03
N GLU A 31 28.75 12.84 13.71
CA GLU A 31 28.77 14.08 12.93
C GLU A 31 27.39 14.77 12.81
N MET A 32 26.35 14.23 13.46
CA MET A 32 25.00 14.81 13.41
C MET A 32 24.53 15.42 14.73
N PHE A 33 24.29 16.74 14.70
CA PHE A 33 23.58 17.47 15.74
C PHE A 33 22.05 17.26 15.60
N GLY A 34 21.53 16.16 16.13
CA GLY A 34 20.09 15.90 16.21
C GLY A 34 19.73 15.09 17.43
N LYS A 35 18.74 15.55 18.21
CA LYS A 35 18.28 14.86 19.43
C LYS A 35 17.56 13.55 19.05
N GLY A 36 17.96 12.42 19.66
CA GLY A 36 17.25 11.13 19.61
C GLY A 36 18.05 9.94 19.07
N TYR A 37 17.59 8.72 19.35
CA TYR A 37 18.26 7.46 18.98
C TYR A 37 18.28 7.22 17.46
N GLY A 38 19.35 6.57 16.98
CA GLY A 38 19.63 6.36 15.56
C GLY A 38 19.05 5.07 14.97
N MET A 39 18.77 4.08 15.82
CA MET A 39 18.34 2.74 15.40
C MET A 39 16.93 2.41 15.89
N PRO A 40 16.04 1.85 15.03
CA PRO A 40 16.15 1.72 13.58
C PRO A 40 15.77 3.01 12.83
N SER A 41 16.23 3.16 11.59
CA SER A 41 15.85 4.30 10.74
C SER A 41 14.35 4.28 10.42
N SER A 42 13.62 5.31 10.87
CA SER A 42 12.16 5.41 10.63
C SER A 42 11.82 5.64 9.17
N HIS A 43 12.64 6.37 8.43
CA HIS A 43 12.41 6.63 7.00
C HIS A 43 12.60 5.37 6.16
N ALA A 44 13.65 4.59 6.45
CA ALA A 44 13.88 3.31 5.79
C ALA A 44 12.77 2.32 6.14
N GLN A 45 12.39 2.23 7.43
CA GLN A 45 11.29 1.36 7.86
C GLN A 45 9.95 1.74 7.22
N PHE A 46 9.62 3.04 7.19
CA PHE A 46 8.39 3.55 6.59
C PHE A 46 8.32 3.17 5.11
N MET A 47 9.37 3.49 4.34
CA MET A 47 9.36 3.27 2.90
C MET A 47 9.44 1.79 2.54
N THR A 48 10.18 0.99 3.30
CA THR A 48 10.19 -0.46 3.08
C THR A 48 8.83 -1.08 3.39
N PHE A 49 8.15 -0.68 4.47
CA PHE A 49 6.80 -1.16 4.74
C PHE A 49 5.85 -0.81 3.58
N PHE A 50 5.84 0.46 3.18
CA PHE A 50 4.95 0.96 2.14
C PHE A 50 5.18 0.25 0.80
N ALA A 51 6.44 0.15 0.36
CA ALA A 51 6.79 -0.50 -0.91
C ALA A 51 6.46 -2.00 -0.90
N VAL A 52 6.80 -2.72 0.17
CA VAL A 52 6.55 -4.16 0.28
C VAL A 52 5.05 -4.44 0.36
N TYR A 53 4.31 -3.72 1.20
CA TYR A 53 2.87 -3.93 1.34
C TYR A 53 2.13 -3.69 0.03
N LEU A 54 2.42 -2.58 -0.67
CA LEU A 54 1.80 -2.30 -1.96
C LEU A 54 2.20 -3.31 -3.03
N THR A 55 3.46 -3.75 -3.05
CA THR A 55 3.91 -4.81 -3.98
C THR A 55 3.13 -6.10 -3.73
N LEU A 56 3.00 -6.53 -2.47
CA LEU A 56 2.21 -7.71 -2.11
C LEU A 56 0.74 -7.54 -2.48
N PHE A 57 0.18 -6.34 -2.27
CA PHE A 57 -1.19 -6.03 -2.66
C PHE A 57 -1.39 -6.14 -4.18
N LEU A 58 -0.56 -5.49 -4.98
CA LEU A 58 -0.67 -5.45 -6.44
C LEU A 58 -0.49 -6.83 -7.09
N LEU A 59 0.42 -7.64 -6.55
CA LEU A 59 0.77 -8.94 -7.13
C LEU A 59 -0.14 -10.08 -6.64
N PHE A 60 -0.60 -10.06 -5.38
CA PHE A 60 -1.29 -11.21 -4.80
C PHE A 60 -2.75 -10.95 -4.41
N ARG A 61 -3.12 -9.72 -4.05
CA ARG A 61 -4.47 -9.43 -3.50
C ARG A 61 -5.38 -8.74 -4.50
N HIS A 62 -4.82 -7.90 -5.36
CA HIS A 62 -5.58 -7.18 -6.37
C HIS A 62 -5.97 -8.14 -7.50
N THR A 63 -7.20 -8.63 -7.46
CA THR A 63 -7.75 -9.60 -8.43
C THR A 63 -8.98 -8.97 -9.09
N PRO A 64 -8.78 -8.16 -10.16
CA PRO A 64 -9.90 -7.51 -10.82
C PRO A 64 -10.86 -8.56 -11.36
N SER A 65 -12.13 -8.45 -10.97
CA SER A 65 -13.21 -9.37 -11.33
C SER A 65 -13.66 -9.22 -12.79
N TYR A 66 -13.35 -8.08 -13.40
CA TYR A 66 -13.54 -7.87 -14.84
C TYR A 66 -12.26 -8.26 -15.56
N ALA A 67 -12.40 -9.07 -16.62
CA ALA A 67 -11.31 -9.27 -17.57
C ALA A 67 -10.92 -7.89 -18.12
N SER A 68 -9.74 -7.42 -17.75
CA SER A 68 -9.19 -6.19 -18.35
C SER A 68 -9.19 -6.36 -19.85
N SER A 69 -9.55 -5.29 -20.57
CA SER A 69 -9.46 -5.28 -22.03
C SER A 69 -8.04 -5.63 -22.52
N TYR A 70 -7.01 -5.43 -21.66
CA TYR A 70 -5.60 -5.71 -21.94
C TYR A 70 -4.88 -6.37 -20.74
N PRO A 71 -5.06 -7.70 -20.51
CA PRO A 71 -4.57 -8.38 -19.31
C PRO A 71 -3.03 -8.39 -19.19
N TYR A 72 -2.31 -8.49 -20.32
CA TYR A 72 -0.85 -8.45 -20.33
C TYR A 72 -0.31 -7.07 -19.95
N CYS A 73 -0.94 -6.00 -20.43
CA CYS A 73 -0.54 -4.63 -20.10
C CYS A 73 -0.75 -4.34 -18.62
N ASP A 74 -1.87 -4.79 -18.04
CA ASP A 74 -2.14 -4.65 -16.60
C ASP A 74 -1.10 -5.39 -15.75
N PHE A 75 -0.76 -6.63 -16.12
CA PHE A 75 0.31 -7.37 -15.43
C PHE A 75 1.67 -6.66 -15.50
N ILE A 76 2.06 -6.19 -16.68
CA ILE A 76 3.32 -5.45 -16.87
C ILE A 76 3.30 -4.16 -16.05
N LEU A 77 2.20 -3.42 -16.07
CA LEU A 77 2.05 -2.17 -15.31
C LEU A 77 2.18 -2.40 -13.81
N ARG A 78 1.53 -3.44 -13.26
CA ARG A 78 1.66 -3.82 -11.84
C ARG A 78 3.09 -4.20 -11.48
N GLY A 79 3.77 -4.94 -12.35
CA GLY A 79 5.18 -5.27 -12.20
C GLY A 79 6.06 -4.02 -12.19
N ALA A 80 5.87 -3.12 -13.15
CA ALA A 80 6.59 -1.86 -13.25
C ALA A 80 6.35 -0.94 -12.04
N LEU A 81 5.11 -0.84 -11.57
CA LEU A 81 4.75 -0.10 -10.36
C LEU A 81 5.43 -0.70 -9.12
N SER A 82 5.42 -2.02 -8.98
CA SER A 82 6.10 -2.71 -7.88
C SER A 82 7.61 -2.46 -7.89
N LEU A 83 8.25 -2.52 -9.06
CA LEU A 83 9.67 -2.19 -9.22
C LEU A 83 9.96 -0.73 -8.90
N GLY A 84 9.11 0.20 -9.34
CA GLY A 84 9.22 1.62 -9.00
C GLY A 84 9.13 1.86 -7.49
N LEU A 85 8.19 1.20 -6.80
CA LEU A 85 8.04 1.28 -5.35
C LEU A 85 9.29 0.77 -4.62
N CYS A 86 9.78 -0.42 -4.96
CA CYS A 86 11.01 -0.95 -4.40
C CYS A 86 12.22 -0.03 -4.65
N SER A 87 12.33 0.52 -5.86
CA SER A 87 13.40 1.46 -6.23
C SER A 87 13.34 2.74 -5.40
N SER A 88 12.15 3.30 -5.16
CA SER A 88 11.98 4.47 -4.30
C SER A 88 12.35 4.20 -2.84
N ALA A 89 12.04 3.00 -2.32
CA ALA A 89 12.46 2.62 -0.97
C ALA A 89 13.99 2.51 -0.84
N VAL A 90 14.66 1.98 -1.86
CA VAL A 90 16.13 1.96 -1.94
C VAL A 90 16.69 3.38 -2.02
N ALA A 91 16.12 4.24 -2.87
CA ALA A 91 16.57 5.62 -3.03
C ALA A 91 16.45 6.43 -1.72
N VAL A 92 15.34 6.30 -0.99
CA VAL A 92 15.18 6.94 0.32
C VAL A 92 16.17 6.37 1.33
N SER A 93 16.38 5.06 1.34
CA SER A 93 17.36 4.42 2.23
C SER A 93 18.78 4.89 1.95
N ALA A 94 19.16 5.01 0.68
CA ALA A 94 20.45 5.52 0.23
C ALA A 94 20.63 7.00 0.59
N SER A 95 19.58 7.83 0.47
CA SER A 95 19.66 9.26 0.82
C SER A 95 19.96 9.46 2.30
N ARG A 96 19.46 8.59 3.19
CA ARG A 96 19.75 8.64 4.63
C ARG A 96 21.21 8.35 4.96
N ILE A 97 21.87 7.50 4.17
CA ILE A 97 23.30 7.20 4.29
C ILE A 97 24.11 8.34 3.70
N TYR A 98 23.78 8.78 2.49
CA TYR A 98 24.49 9.82 1.76
C TYR A 98 24.53 11.16 2.51
N LEU A 99 23.42 11.54 3.13
CA LEU A 99 23.31 12.76 3.94
C LEU A 99 23.84 12.58 5.38
N ASN A 100 24.54 11.47 5.67
CA ASN A 100 25.12 11.14 6.97
C ASN A 100 24.12 11.11 8.15
N TYR A 101 22.82 10.93 7.88
CA TYR A 101 21.82 10.83 8.94
C TYR A 101 21.87 9.48 9.68
N HIS A 102 22.23 8.41 8.98
CA HIS A 102 22.21 7.05 9.53
C HIS A 102 23.36 6.22 8.97
N THR A 103 23.81 5.25 9.76
CA THR A 103 24.76 4.23 9.28
C THR A 103 24.03 3.18 8.42
N PRO A 104 24.73 2.46 7.52
CA PRO A 104 24.14 1.37 6.75
C PRO A 104 23.46 0.31 7.61
N ARG A 105 24.02 0.01 8.80
CA ARG A 105 23.44 -0.94 9.77
C ARG A 105 22.08 -0.48 10.29
N GLN A 106 21.93 0.81 10.60
CA GLN A 106 20.67 1.40 11.08
C GLN A 106 19.58 1.43 10.01
N VAL A 107 19.99 1.66 8.76
CA VAL A 107 19.10 1.60 7.59
C VAL A 107 18.65 0.17 7.33
N LEU A 108 19.57 -0.79 7.30
CA LEU A 108 19.25 -2.22 7.12
C LEU A 108 18.33 -2.75 8.22
N ALA A 109 18.56 -2.38 9.48
CA ALA A 109 17.68 -2.74 10.59
C ALA A 109 16.27 -2.15 10.41
N GLY A 110 16.17 -0.89 9.96
CA GLY A 110 14.89 -0.26 9.65
C GLY A 110 14.16 -0.94 8.50
N SER A 111 14.85 -1.21 7.39
CA SER A 111 14.28 -1.93 6.25
C SER A 111 13.85 -3.35 6.62
N GLY A 112 14.65 -4.08 7.38
CA GLY A 112 14.30 -5.41 7.88
C GLY A 112 13.04 -5.39 8.76
N ALA A 113 12.97 -4.47 9.72
CA ALA A 113 11.77 -4.29 10.54
C ALA A 113 10.54 -3.93 9.70
N GLY A 114 10.68 -3.03 8.72
CA GLY A 114 9.61 -2.63 7.81
C GLY A 114 9.10 -3.79 6.96
N PHE A 115 10.01 -4.63 6.44
CA PHE A 115 9.68 -5.82 5.68
C PHE A 115 8.88 -6.84 6.52
N VAL A 116 9.37 -7.17 7.72
CA VAL A 116 8.69 -8.10 8.63
C VAL A 116 7.30 -7.57 9.01
N CYS A 117 7.19 -6.28 9.32
CA CYS A 117 5.91 -5.64 9.64
C CYS A 117 4.95 -5.69 8.45
N ALA A 118 5.41 -5.41 7.23
CA ALA A 118 4.58 -5.46 6.02
C ALA A 118 4.05 -6.86 5.75
N CYS A 119 4.91 -7.87 5.79
CA CYS A 119 4.52 -9.28 5.60
C CYS A 119 3.55 -9.74 6.68
N GLY A 120 3.86 -9.47 7.96
CA GLY A 120 2.99 -9.82 9.09
C GLY A 120 1.62 -9.14 8.99
N TRP A 121 1.60 -7.84 8.69
CA TRP A 121 0.36 -7.08 8.52
C TRP A 121 -0.44 -7.57 7.31
N PHE A 122 0.22 -7.94 6.22
CA PHE A 122 -0.42 -8.52 5.05
C PHE A 122 -1.11 -9.86 5.39
N VAL A 123 -0.47 -10.73 6.18
CA VAL A 123 -1.07 -11.98 6.66
C VAL A 123 -2.26 -11.70 7.59
N ILE A 124 -2.10 -10.82 8.58
CA ILE A 124 -3.16 -10.45 9.54
C ILE A 124 -4.38 -9.89 8.80
N THR A 125 -4.18 -8.94 7.88
CA THR A 125 -5.27 -8.38 7.07
C THR A 125 -5.93 -9.42 6.18
N GLY A 126 -5.16 -10.37 5.65
CA GLY A 126 -5.69 -11.52 4.92
C GLY A 126 -6.55 -12.43 5.79
N LEU A 127 -6.15 -12.69 7.04
CA LEU A 127 -6.94 -13.48 7.99
C LEU A 127 -8.21 -12.74 8.41
N LEU A 128 -8.13 -11.45 8.73
CA LEU A 128 -9.29 -10.63 9.07
C LEU A 128 -10.34 -10.63 7.95
N ARG A 129 -9.90 -10.63 6.69
CA ARG A 129 -10.77 -10.77 5.51
C ARG A 129 -11.42 -12.15 5.47
N ARG A 130 -10.65 -13.22 5.61
CA ARG A 130 -11.18 -14.61 5.59
C ARG A 130 -12.16 -14.88 6.73
N LEU A 131 -11.98 -14.25 7.88
CA LEU A 131 -12.86 -14.38 9.04
C LEU A 131 -14.11 -13.48 8.96
N GLY A 132 -14.27 -12.68 7.90
CA GLY A 132 -15.44 -11.79 7.72
C GLY A 132 -15.44 -10.54 8.60
N TRP A 133 -14.33 -10.23 9.28
CA TRP A 133 -14.24 -9.04 10.13
C TRP A 133 -14.28 -7.74 9.32
N ILE A 134 -13.76 -7.78 8.09
CA ILE A 134 -13.83 -6.63 7.19
C ILE A 134 -15.27 -6.37 6.73
N ASP A 135 -16.03 -7.43 6.42
CA ASP A 135 -17.43 -7.32 6.02
C ASP A 135 -18.28 -6.77 7.16
N TRP A 136 -18.07 -7.31 8.37
CA TRP A 136 -18.69 -6.78 9.58
C TRP A 136 -18.36 -5.30 9.80
N ALA A 137 -17.09 -4.89 9.63
CA ALA A 137 -16.67 -3.50 9.77
C ALA A 137 -17.30 -2.57 8.71
N THR A 138 -17.49 -3.06 7.47
CA THR A 138 -18.20 -2.29 6.43
C THR A 138 -19.70 -2.18 6.68
N ASP A 139 -20.28 -3.11 7.44
CA ASP A 139 -21.70 -3.12 7.76
C ASP A 139 -22.12 -2.19 8.90
N LEU A 140 -21.15 -1.65 9.64
CA LEU A 140 -21.41 -0.65 10.68
C LEU A 140 -22.15 0.58 10.13
N THR A 141 -23.07 1.12 10.93
CA THR A 141 -23.90 2.29 10.54
C THR A 141 -23.06 3.48 10.09
N VAL A 142 -21.93 3.73 10.76
CA VAL A 142 -20.99 4.81 10.39
C VAL A 142 -20.35 4.52 9.03
N SER A 143 -19.91 3.30 8.78
CA SER A 143 -19.32 2.87 7.50
C SER A 143 -20.31 3.04 6.35
N ARG A 144 -21.59 2.69 6.58
CA ARG A 144 -22.68 2.88 5.61
C ARG A 144 -22.99 4.36 5.37
N LEU A 145 -23.02 5.18 6.42
CA LEU A 145 -23.23 6.63 6.32
C LEU A 145 -22.13 7.31 5.50
N LEU A 146 -20.87 6.93 5.76
CA LEU A 146 -19.69 7.42 5.05
C LEU A 146 -19.50 6.77 3.68
N ARG A 147 -20.38 5.83 3.29
CA ARG A 147 -20.32 5.08 2.02
C ARG A 147 -18.95 4.42 1.80
N VAL A 148 -18.39 3.86 2.86
CA VAL A 148 -17.12 3.11 2.78
C VAL A 148 -17.37 1.86 1.95
N ARG A 149 -16.54 1.66 0.92
CA ARG A 149 -16.62 0.49 0.03
C ARG A 149 -15.27 -0.21 -0.05
N ASP A 150 -15.31 -1.52 -0.30
CA ASP A 150 -14.11 -2.31 -0.52
C ASP A 150 -13.97 -2.78 -1.97
N LEU A 151 -13.89 -1.80 -2.87
CA LEU A 151 -13.82 -2.06 -4.31
C LEU A 151 -12.39 -2.32 -4.79
N LEU A 152 -11.38 -1.75 -4.14
CA LEU A 152 -9.98 -1.82 -4.58
C LEU A 152 -9.41 -3.24 -4.75
N VAL A 153 -9.97 -4.22 -4.04
CA VAL A 153 -9.55 -5.62 -4.16
C VAL A 153 -10.05 -6.24 -5.47
N ASN A 154 -11.31 -5.95 -5.83
CA ASN A 154 -12.08 -6.66 -6.85
C ASN A 154 -12.30 -5.85 -8.13
N GLU A 155 -12.13 -4.53 -8.08
CA GLU A 155 -12.33 -3.63 -9.21
C GLU A 155 -11.10 -2.77 -9.43
N ASP A 156 -10.64 -2.71 -10.67
CA ASP A 156 -9.87 -1.56 -11.12
C ASP A 156 -10.85 -0.41 -11.36
N LEU A 157 -10.69 0.68 -10.63
CA LEU A 157 -11.56 1.85 -10.70
C LEU A 157 -11.50 2.52 -12.08
N ALA A 158 -10.35 2.48 -12.75
CA ALA A 158 -10.18 3.06 -14.07
C ALA A 158 -10.94 2.24 -15.12
N GLU A 159 -10.71 0.94 -15.17
CA GLU A 159 -11.39 0.03 -16.10
C GLU A 159 -12.90 -0.02 -15.84
N ALA A 160 -13.32 -0.13 -14.57
CA ALA A 160 -14.74 -0.11 -14.22
C ALA A 160 -15.41 1.22 -14.60
N GLY A 161 -14.68 2.33 -14.51
CA GLY A 161 -15.11 3.64 -15.00
C GLY A 161 -15.29 3.66 -16.53
N TRP A 162 -14.30 3.15 -17.25
CA TRP A 162 -14.30 3.05 -18.71
C TRP A 162 -15.45 2.19 -19.23
N GLN A 163 -15.63 0.99 -18.70
CA GLN A 163 -16.71 0.08 -19.10
C GLN A 163 -18.10 0.70 -18.87
N ARG A 164 -18.33 1.32 -17.69
CA ARG A 164 -19.59 2.03 -17.41
C ARG A 164 -19.83 3.22 -18.34
N TRP A 165 -18.78 3.86 -18.84
CA TRP A 165 -18.90 4.93 -19.82
C TRP A 165 -19.23 4.37 -21.22
N GLU A 166 -18.54 3.31 -21.64
CA GLU A 166 -18.75 2.65 -22.93
C GLU A 166 -20.18 2.08 -23.05
N THR A 167 -20.67 1.38 -22.03
CA THR A 167 -22.05 0.84 -22.01
C THR A 167 -23.09 1.94 -22.18
N ARG A 168 -22.97 3.04 -21.42
CA ARG A 168 -23.91 4.18 -21.53
C ARG A 168 -23.88 4.82 -22.92
N ARG A 169 -22.70 4.89 -23.53
CA ARG A 169 -22.54 5.45 -24.89
C ARG A 169 -23.21 4.56 -25.94
N LEU A 170 -23.07 3.24 -25.83
CA LEU A 170 -23.71 2.27 -26.73
C LEU A 170 -25.23 2.30 -26.59
N GLU A 171 -25.75 2.37 -25.37
CA GLU A 171 -27.18 2.51 -25.09
C GLU A 171 -27.76 3.79 -25.72
N GLN A 172 -27.07 4.92 -25.59
CA GLN A 172 -27.48 6.18 -26.19
C GLN A 172 -27.53 6.10 -27.73
N ARG A 173 -26.53 5.47 -28.36
CA ARG A 173 -26.51 5.25 -29.81
C ARG A 173 -27.66 4.36 -30.28
N HIS A 174 -27.92 3.27 -29.56
CA HIS A 174 -29.02 2.36 -29.87
C HIS A 174 -30.39 3.04 -29.74
N ASN A 175 -30.57 3.86 -28.68
CA ASN A 175 -31.78 4.64 -28.48
C ASN A 175 -31.96 5.74 -29.53
N ALA A 176 -30.89 6.38 -30.00
CA ALA A 176 -30.94 7.35 -31.09
C ALA A 176 -31.35 6.69 -32.42
N ALA A 177 -30.78 5.51 -32.72
CA ALA A 177 -31.12 4.75 -33.92
C ALA A 177 -32.59 4.27 -33.93
N ARG A 178 -33.13 3.86 -32.77
CA ARG A 178 -34.57 3.51 -32.65
C ARG A 178 -35.52 4.70 -32.80
N LYS A 179 -35.06 5.93 -32.55
CA LYS A 179 -35.89 7.14 -32.71
C LYS A 179 -35.90 7.69 -34.14
N SER A 180 -34.91 7.32 -34.95
CA SER A 180 -34.80 7.74 -36.37
C SER A 180 -35.53 6.82 -37.34
N GLN A 181 -36.20 5.78 -36.84
CA GLN A 181 -36.92 4.75 -37.60
C GLN A 181 -38.41 4.83 -37.29
#